data_AF-A0A5M7PZ43-F1
#
_entry.id   AF-A0A5M7PZ43-F1
#
_cell.length_a   1.000
_cell.length_b   1.000
_cell.length_c   1.000
_cell.angle_alpha   90.00
_cell.angle_beta   90.00
_cell.angle_gamma   90.00
#
_symmetry.space_group_name_H-M   'P 1'
#
loop_
_entity.id
_entity.type
_entity.pdbx_description
1 polymer ?
#
loop_
_entity_poly.entity_id
_entity_poly.type
_entity_poly.pdbx_seq_one_letter_code
_entity_poly.pdbx_strand_id
1 'polypeptide(L)'
;VAFLAGLESVGEAMADPAIAGFVASLLREDVIPTLDLPAAELHAFADAVLRRFRNPFIRHALLSIALNSMTKFRTRLLTPLLNAHQQTGQWPVHITFALAALIAFYRGELAGKAWPLQDDPHWLQRYADAWQAQESGAMSLQQLVENVLSDAQHWGEDLTRQPGLAETVTRHLQNITVHGVREALSQLRSRDARRN
;
A
#
# COMPACT_ATOMS: atom_id res chain seq x y z
N VAL A 1 -2.36 5.03 -0.49
CA VAL A 1 -3.76 4.98 -0.99
C VAL A 1 -4.51 6.29 -0.75
N ALA A 2 -4.89 6.65 0.49
CA ALA A 2 -5.74 7.82 0.77
C ALA A 2 -5.21 9.15 0.20
N PHE A 3 -3.91 9.42 0.34
CA PHE A 3 -3.30 10.63 -0.20
C PHE A 3 -3.41 10.70 -1.74
N LEU A 4 -3.11 9.60 -2.43
CA LEU A 4 -3.28 9.49 -3.88
C LEU A 4 -4.76 9.62 -4.31
N ALA A 5 -5.71 9.40 -3.40
CA ALA A 5 -7.13 9.61 -3.65
C ALA A 5 -7.55 11.08 -3.48
N GLY A 6 -6.59 11.98 -3.24
CA GLY A 6 -6.82 13.41 -3.08
C GLY A 6 -7.23 13.84 -1.67
N LEU A 7 -7.05 12.97 -0.67
CA LEU A 7 -7.36 13.28 0.72
C LEU A 7 -6.10 13.78 1.44
N GLU A 8 -6.26 14.66 2.42
CA GLU A 8 -5.13 15.31 3.10
C GLU A 8 -4.92 14.81 4.53
N SER A 9 -5.98 14.32 5.18
CA SER A 9 -5.95 13.92 6.58
C SER A 9 -6.55 12.53 6.84
N VAL A 10 -6.21 11.94 7.98
CA VAL A 10 -6.80 10.67 8.45
C VAL A 10 -8.30 10.80 8.64
N GLY A 11 -8.78 11.93 9.17
CA GLY A 11 -10.22 12.17 9.34
C GLY A 11 -10.97 12.14 8.00
N GLU A 12 -10.44 12.81 6.97
CA GLU A 12 -10.99 12.75 5.61
C GLU A 12 -10.93 11.34 5.04
N ALA A 13 -9.81 10.63 5.21
CA ALA A 13 -9.66 9.23 4.79
C ALA A 13 -10.71 8.31 5.42
N MET A 14 -11.06 8.53 6.69
CA MET A 14 -12.05 7.73 7.39
C MET A 14 -13.50 8.17 7.13
N ALA A 15 -13.70 9.40 6.63
CA ALA A 15 -15.00 9.91 6.18
C ALA A 15 -15.33 9.46 4.74
N ASP A 16 -14.32 9.16 3.93
CA ASP A 16 -14.48 8.58 2.59
C ASP A 16 -14.84 7.07 2.69
N PRO A 17 -16.02 6.64 2.24
CA PRO A 17 -16.46 5.24 2.40
C PRO A 17 -15.58 4.23 1.67
N ALA A 18 -15.00 4.59 0.52
CA ALA A 18 -14.16 3.68 -0.24
C ALA A 18 -12.82 3.46 0.48
N ILE A 19 -12.22 4.53 1.00
CA ILE A 19 -10.96 4.47 1.74
C ILE A 19 -11.15 3.82 3.11
N ALA A 20 -12.20 4.19 3.85
CA ALA A 20 -12.51 3.56 5.13
C ALA A 20 -12.79 2.06 4.97
N GLY A 21 -13.52 1.66 3.91
CA GLY A 21 -13.76 0.27 3.55
C GLY A 21 -12.46 -0.48 3.26
N PHE A 22 -11.57 0.11 2.44
CA PHE A 22 -10.25 -0.47 2.16
C PHE A 22 -9.42 -0.71 3.43
N VAL A 23 -9.35 0.26 4.34
CA VAL A 23 -8.60 0.11 5.59
C VAL A 23 -9.22 -1.00 6.46
N ALA A 24 -10.55 -1.07 6.53
CA ALA A 24 -11.24 -2.12 7.29
C ALA A 24 -10.97 -3.51 6.71
N SER A 25 -11.05 -3.68 5.38
CA SER A 25 -10.77 -4.96 4.72
C SER A 25 -9.30 -5.36 4.85
N LEU A 26 -8.35 -4.43 4.69
CA LEU A 26 -6.93 -4.71 4.95
C LEU A 26 -6.71 -5.26 6.36
N LEU A 27 -7.31 -4.63 7.38
CA LEU A 27 -7.18 -5.11 8.75
C LEU A 27 -7.83 -6.49 8.94
N ARG A 28 -9.05 -6.68 8.45
CA ARG A 28 -9.86 -7.86 8.76
C ARG A 28 -9.52 -9.09 7.92
N GLU A 29 -9.14 -8.88 6.67
CA GLU A 29 -8.96 -9.94 5.67
C GLU A 29 -7.48 -10.27 5.48
N ASP A 30 -6.58 -9.28 5.57
CA ASP A 30 -5.16 -9.49 5.29
C ASP A 30 -4.30 -9.55 6.56
N VAL A 31 -4.60 -8.73 7.58
CA VAL A 31 -3.74 -8.62 8.78
C VAL A 31 -4.18 -9.54 9.91
N ILE A 32 -5.43 -9.41 10.39
CA ILE A 32 -5.94 -10.17 11.55
C ILE A 32 -5.77 -11.68 11.41
N PRO A 33 -6.03 -12.32 10.26
CA PRO A 33 -5.86 -13.77 10.11
C PRO A 33 -4.42 -14.26 10.28
N THR A 34 -3.44 -13.37 10.18
CA THR A 34 -2.01 -13.68 10.32
C THR A 34 -1.48 -13.57 11.75
N LEU A 35 -2.31 -13.10 12.69
CA LEU A 35 -1.94 -12.87 14.08
C LEU A 35 -2.35 -14.04 14.96
N ASP A 36 -1.46 -14.43 15.88
CA ASP A 36 -1.67 -15.53 16.82
C ASP A 36 -2.34 -15.03 18.12
N LEU A 37 -3.56 -14.50 18.00
CA LEU A 37 -4.39 -14.01 19.11
C LEU A 37 -5.88 -14.31 18.84
N PRO A 38 -6.74 -14.32 19.88
CA PRO A 38 -8.16 -14.57 19.69
C PRO A 38 -8.80 -13.56 18.71
N ALA A 39 -9.43 -14.08 17.65
CA ALA A 39 -10.00 -13.24 16.59
C ALA A 39 -10.99 -12.18 17.10
N ALA A 40 -11.83 -12.53 18.08
CA ALA A 40 -12.79 -11.58 18.66
C ALA A 40 -12.09 -10.38 19.33
N GLU A 41 -10.98 -10.61 20.02
CA GLU A 41 -10.19 -9.54 20.65
C GLU A 41 -9.51 -8.66 19.60
N LEU A 42 -8.94 -9.27 18.56
CA LEU A 42 -8.33 -8.55 17.44
C LEU A 42 -9.34 -7.68 16.69
N HIS A 43 -10.55 -8.20 16.43
CA HIS A 43 -11.62 -7.43 15.78
C HIS A 43 -12.09 -6.27 16.66
N ALA A 44 -12.31 -6.51 17.96
CA ALA A 44 -12.66 -5.44 18.90
C ALA A 44 -11.57 -4.35 18.98
N PHE A 45 -10.30 -4.75 18.96
CA PHE A 45 -9.18 -3.83 18.93
C PHE A 45 -9.12 -3.02 17.63
N ALA A 46 -9.30 -3.68 16.47
CA ALA A 46 -9.36 -3.00 15.18
C ALA A 46 -10.51 -1.98 15.12
N ASP A 47 -11.69 -2.31 15.62
CA ASP A 47 -12.82 -1.38 15.68
C ASP A 47 -12.51 -0.18 16.59
N ALA A 48 -11.81 -0.40 17.71
CA ALA A 48 -11.35 0.69 18.58
C ALA A 48 -10.30 1.59 17.90
N VAL A 49 -9.39 1.02 17.09
CA VAL A 49 -8.45 1.79 16.25
C VAL A 49 -9.20 2.64 15.22
N LEU A 50 -10.10 2.03 14.45
CA LEU A 50 -10.86 2.71 13.39
C LEU A 50 -11.72 3.85 13.96
N ARG A 51 -12.31 3.65 15.14
CA ARG A 51 -13.05 4.70 15.85
C ARG A 51 -12.16 5.89 16.23
N ARG A 52 -10.92 5.66 16.67
CA ARG A 52 -9.96 6.74 16.98
C ARG A 52 -9.56 7.52 15.74
N PHE A 53 -9.38 6.86 14.60
CA PHE A 53 -9.08 7.53 13.34
C PHE A 53 -10.25 8.42 12.86
N ARG A 54 -11.48 8.13 13.28
CA ARG A 54 -12.67 8.95 13.02
C ARG A 54 -12.86 10.12 13.99
N ASN A 55 -11.94 10.35 14.93
CA ASN A 55 -12.07 11.45 15.87
C ASN A 55 -12.02 12.82 15.14
N PRO A 56 -13.11 13.60 15.12
CA PRO A 56 -13.16 14.84 14.34
C PRO A 56 -12.32 15.97 14.94
N PHE A 57 -11.90 15.84 16.20
CA PHE A 57 -11.11 16.87 16.89
C PHE A 57 -9.60 16.76 16.63
N ILE A 58 -9.16 15.70 15.94
CA ILE A 58 -7.73 15.48 15.68
C ILE A 58 -7.50 15.41 14.18
N ARG A 59 -6.76 16.38 13.65
CA ARG A 59 -6.34 16.40 12.24
C ARG A 59 -4.92 15.87 12.10
N HIS A 60 -4.79 14.61 11.74
CA HIS A 60 -3.49 14.02 11.37
C HIS A 60 -3.27 14.13 9.86
N ALA A 61 -2.27 14.89 9.43
CA ALA A 61 -1.91 15.02 8.02
C ALA A 61 -1.31 13.71 7.48
N LEU A 62 -1.80 13.27 6.31
CA LEU A 62 -1.34 12.04 5.68
C LEU A 62 0.11 12.11 5.24
N LEU A 63 0.59 13.27 4.77
CA LEU A 63 2.01 13.46 4.42
C LEU A 63 2.93 13.32 5.64
N SER A 64 2.54 13.85 6.81
CA SER A 64 3.31 13.66 8.04
C SER A 64 3.35 12.20 8.47
N ILE A 65 2.27 11.45 8.23
CA ILE A 65 2.24 9.99 8.47
C ILE A 65 3.06 9.23 7.43
N ALA A 66 3.15 9.73 6.20
CA ALA A 66 3.89 9.10 5.11
C ALA A 66 5.43 9.19 5.28
N LEU A 67 5.93 10.00 6.21
CA LEU A 67 7.35 10.03 6.57
C LEU A 67 7.89 8.62 6.86
N ASN A 68 9.00 8.21 6.26
CA ASN A 68 9.63 6.89 6.45
C ASN A 68 8.70 5.71 6.10
N SER A 69 7.90 5.85 5.04
CA SER A 69 6.90 4.83 4.66
C SER A 69 7.51 3.50 4.22
N MET A 70 8.72 3.47 3.64
CA MET A 70 9.36 2.19 3.29
C MET A 70 9.66 1.37 4.55
N THR A 71 10.30 1.98 5.54
CA THR A 71 10.56 1.32 6.84
C THR A 71 9.27 0.96 7.56
N LYS A 72 8.23 1.80 7.50
CA LYS A 72 6.90 1.50 8.07
C LYS A 72 6.24 0.32 7.37
N PHE A 73 6.32 0.22 6.05
CA PHE A 73 5.76 -0.91 5.31
C PHE A 73 6.47 -2.20 5.73
N ARG A 74 7.80 -2.21 5.70
CA ARG A 74 8.59 -3.37 6.13
C ARG A 74 8.23 -3.83 7.54
N THR A 75 8.20 -2.90 8.50
CA THR A 75 8.00 -3.25 9.92
C THR A 75 6.56 -3.58 10.30
N ARG A 76 5.58 -3.20 9.47
CA ARG A 76 4.14 -3.34 9.81
C ARG A 76 3.37 -4.29 8.90
N LEU A 77 3.80 -4.44 7.65
CA LEU A 77 3.04 -5.15 6.62
C LEU A 77 3.83 -6.27 5.93
N LEU A 78 5.16 -6.33 6.03
CA LEU A 78 5.92 -7.43 5.44
C LEU A 78 5.57 -8.78 6.08
N THR A 79 5.54 -8.87 7.41
CA THR A 79 5.20 -10.14 8.08
C THR A 79 3.78 -10.59 7.76
N PRO A 80 2.72 -9.74 7.86
CA PRO A 80 1.39 -10.12 7.39
C PRO A 80 1.35 -10.52 5.91
N LEU A 81 2.08 -9.82 5.02
CA LEU A 81 2.16 -10.14 3.60
C LEU A 81 2.65 -11.57 3.36
N LEU A 82 3.76 -11.94 3.98
CA LEU A 82 4.40 -13.25 3.82
C LEU A 82 3.57 -14.34 4.50
N ASN A 83 3.07 -14.10 5.72
CA ASN A 83 2.28 -15.07 6.47
C ASN A 83 0.97 -15.41 5.75
N ALA A 84 0.24 -14.40 5.26
CA ALA A 84 -1.01 -14.62 4.52
C ALA A 84 -0.77 -15.47 3.26
N HIS A 85 0.33 -15.21 2.54
CA HIS A 85 0.71 -16.03 1.39
C HIS A 85 1.06 -17.46 1.77
N GLN A 86 1.84 -17.66 2.82
CA GLN A 86 2.19 -19.00 3.31
C GLN A 86 0.97 -19.81 3.76
N GLN A 87 -0.03 -19.15 4.36
CA GLN A 87 -1.25 -19.80 4.86
C GLN A 87 -2.24 -20.15 3.74
N THR A 88 -2.36 -19.29 2.72
CA THR A 88 -3.45 -19.39 1.73
C THR A 88 -2.97 -19.77 0.33
N GLY A 89 -1.67 -19.69 0.07
CA GLY A 89 -1.07 -19.78 -1.27
C GLY A 89 -1.37 -18.56 -2.16
N GLN A 90 -2.08 -17.55 -1.67
CA GLN A 90 -2.48 -16.35 -2.43
C GLN A 90 -1.88 -15.10 -1.80
N TRP A 91 -1.51 -14.12 -2.62
CA TRP A 91 -1.03 -12.85 -2.10
C TRP A 91 -2.20 -12.02 -1.54
N PRO A 92 -2.10 -11.47 -0.31
CA PRO A 92 -3.14 -10.63 0.28
C PRO A 92 -3.36 -9.37 -0.57
N VAL A 93 -4.59 -9.20 -1.03
CA VAL A 93 -4.93 -8.26 -2.09
C VAL A 93 -4.83 -6.80 -1.63
N HIS A 94 -5.18 -6.50 -0.39
CA HIS A 94 -5.14 -5.14 0.13
C HIS A 94 -3.71 -4.71 0.46
N ILE A 95 -2.88 -5.61 1.00
CA ILE A 95 -1.47 -5.30 1.27
C ILE A 95 -0.69 -5.11 -0.03
N THR A 96 -0.87 -5.98 -1.04
CA THR A 96 -0.20 -5.81 -2.33
C THR A 96 -0.69 -4.56 -3.08
N PHE A 97 -1.97 -4.21 -2.99
CA PHE A 97 -2.48 -2.93 -3.47
C PHE A 97 -1.88 -1.74 -2.72
N ALA A 98 -1.74 -1.83 -1.40
CA ALA A 98 -1.10 -0.79 -0.59
C ALA A 98 0.37 -0.59 -0.97
N LEU A 99 1.11 -1.67 -1.27
CA LEU A 99 2.48 -1.61 -1.74
C LEU A 99 2.59 -0.95 -3.11
N ALA A 100 1.73 -1.32 -4.06
CA ALA A 100 1.65 -0.68 -5.37
C ALA A 100 1.31 0.83 -5.24
N ALA A 101 0.37 1.17 -4.38
CA ALA A 101 0.03 2.56 -4.11
C ALA A 101 1.16 3.33 -3.40
N LEU A 102 2.00 2.65 -2.61
CA LEU A 102 3.18 3.25 -2.01
C LEU A 102 4.24 3.55 -3.09
N ILE A 103 4.50 2.59 -3.98
CA ILE A 103 5.39 2.77 -5.14
C ILE A 103 4.92 3.95 -6.00
N ALA A 104 3.62 4.02 -6.32
CA ALA A 104 3.02 5.17 -7.02
C ALA A 104 3.14 6.50 -6.26
N PHE A 105 3.05 6.47 -4.92
CA PHE A 105 3.20 7.67 -4.09
C PHE A 105 4.62 8.26 -4.18
N TYR A 106 5.66 7.42 -4.29
CA TYR A 106 7.04 7.87 -4.48
C TYR A 106 7.33 8.44 -5.87
N ARG A 107 6.37 8.45 -6.79
CA ARG A 107 6.48 9.29 -7.99
C ARG A 107 6.62 10.77 -7.61
N GLY A 108 6.08 11.18 -6.46
CA GLY A 108 6.26 12.53 -5.92
C GLY A 108 5.42 13.61 -6.62
N GLU A 109 4.79 13.27 -7.74
CA GLU A 109 3.90 14.14 -8.47
C GLU A 109 2.78 13.37 -9.18
N LEU A 110 1.65 14.04 -9.36
CA LEU A 110 0.53 13.56 -10.15
C LEU A 110 -0.24 14.74 -10.73
N ALA A 111 -0.49 14.72 -12.05
CA ALA A 111 -1.28 15.74 -12.75
C ALA A 111 -0.84 17.19 -12.45
N GLY A 112 0.48 17.44 -12.41
CA GLY A 112 1.06 18.76 -12.13
C GLY A 112 1.07 19.16 -10.65
N LYS A 113 0.55 18.32 -9.75
CA LYS A 113 0.64 18.51 -8.29
C LYS A 113 1.78 17.66 -7.74
N ALA A 114 2.85 18.32 -7.30
CA ALA A 114 3.95 17.68 -6.59
C ALA A 114 3.71 17.71 -5.06
N TRP A 115 4.33 16.79 -4.33
CA TRP A 115 4.33 16.76 -2.87
C TRP A 115 5.71 16.37 -2.32
N PRO A 116 6.07 16.84 -1.11
CA PRO A 116 7.35 16.48 -0.52
C PRO A 116 7.38 15.00 -0.13
N LEU A 117 8.37 14.28 -0.65
CA LEU A 117 8.70 12.94 -0.21
C LEU A 117 9.70 13.04 0.95
N GLN A 118 9.46 12.27 2.01
CA GLN A 118 10.33 12.23 3.19
C GLN A 118 10.54 10.78 3.59
N ASP A 119 11.73 10.26 3.28
CA ASP A 119 12.18 8.92 3.65
C ASP A 119 13.71 8.91 3.70
N ASP A 120 14.29 7.73 3.90
CA ASP A 120 15.72 7.52 3.76
C ASP A 120 16.22 7.99 2.37
N PRO A 121 17.34 8.74 2.29
CA PRO A 121 17.89 9.23 1.03
C PRO A 121 18.08 8.14 -0.04
N HIS A 122 18.42 6.91 0.37
CA HIS A 122 18.54 5.77 -0.55
C HIS A 122 17.24 5.50 -1.30
N TRP A 123 16.11 5.52 -0.59
CA TRP A 123 14.80 5.30 -1.19
C TRP A 123 14.37 6.46 -2.07
N LEU A 124 14.61 7.70 -1.62
CA LEU A 124 14.27 8.88 -2.40
C LEU A 124 15.02 8.88 -3.75
N GLN A 125 16.33 8.60 -3.74
CA GLN A 125 17.13 8.53 -4.95
C GLN A 125 16.69 7.37 -5.85
N ARG A 126 16.53 6.16 -5.28
CA ARG A 126 16.12 4.99 -6.06
C ARG A 126 14.78 5.20 -6.76
N TYR A 127 13.79 5.74 -6.07
CA TYR A 127 12.49 6.01 -6.70
C TYR A 127 12.57 7.12 -7.74
N ALA A 128 13.35 8.18 -7.51
CA ALA A 128 13.55 9.22 -8.51
C ALA A 128 14.13 8.65 -9.80
N ASP A 129 15.21 7.86 -9.70
CA ASP A 129 15.86 7.23 -10.86
C ASP A 129 14.92 6.24 -11.57
N ALA A 130 14.20 5.42 -10.81
CA ALA A 130 13.33 4.40 -11.38
C ALA A 130 12.11 5.02 -12.08
N TRP A 131 11.49 6.05 -11.51
CA TRP A 131 10.38 6.75 -12.16
C TRP A 131 10.85 7.53 -13.40
N GLN A 132 12.01 8.19 -13.35
CA GLN A 132 12.59 8.86 -14.52
C GLN A 132 12.90 7.86 -15.65
N ALA A 133 13.48 6.70 -15.33
CA ALA A 133 13.72 5.63 -16.29
C ALA A 133 12.40 5.07 -16.86
N GLN A 134 11.36 4.98 -16.03
CA GLN A 134 10.05 4.52 -16.47
C GLN A 134 9.39 5.49 -17.45
N GLU A 135 9.43 6.79 -17.14
CA GLU A 135 8.83 7.85 -17.97
C GLU A 135 9.54 8.03 -19.32
N SER A 136 10.86 7.82 -19.34
CA SER A 136 11.65 7.82 -20.59
C SER A 136 11.51 6.52 -21.40
N GLY A 137 10.80 5.52 -20.89
CA GLY A 137 10.64 4.21 -21.54
C GLY A 137 11.86 3.30 -21.42
N ALA A 138 12.90 3.71 -20.67
CA ALA A 138 14.08 2.89 -20.39
C ALA A 138 13.79 1.74 -19.41
N MET A 139 12.70 1.86 -18.63
CA MET A 139 12.26 0.87 -17.65
C MET A 139 10.76 0.62 -17.76
N SER A 140 10.34 -0.65 -17.66
CA SER A 140 8.93 -1.01 -17.51
C SER A 140 8.46 -0.84 -16.06
N LEU A 141 7.14 -0.74 -15.84
CA LEU A 141 6.59 -0.77 -14.47
C LEU A 141 6.95 -2.05 -13.71
N GLN A 142 7.12 -3.17 -14.42
CA GLN A 142 7.55 -4.43 -13.80
C GLN A 142 8.98 -4.33 -13.29
N GLN A 143 9.91 -3.83 -14.11
CA GLN A 143 11.30 -3.63 -13.70
C GLN A 143 11.42 -2.62 -12.54
N LEU A 144 10.57 -1.60 -12.50
CA LEU A 144 10.50 -0.67 -11.37
C LEU A 144 10.10 -1.40 -10.08
N VAL A 145 9.04 -2.22 -10.15
CA VAL A 145 8.61 -3.03 -9.01
C VAL A 145 9.71 -4.00 -8.57
N GLU A 146 10.33 -4.71 -9.52
CA GLU A 146 11.44 -5.63 -9.24
C GLU A 146 12.63 -4.91 -8.58
N ASN A 147 12.99 -3.71 -9.05
CA ASN A 147 14.06 -2.90 -8.47
C ASN A 147 13.81 -2.51 -7.00
N VAL A 148 12.54 -2.28 -6.65
CA VAL A 148 12.12 -2.02 -5.26
C VAL A 148 12.16 -3.30 -4.43
N LEU A 149 11.59 -4.39 -4.96
CA LEU A 149 11.44 -5.66 -4.26
C LEU A 149 12.75 -6.43 -4.08
N SER A 150 13.75 -6.18 -4.93
CA SER A 150 15.05 -6.86 -4.87
C SER A 150 15.99 -6.32 -3.79
N ASP A 151 15.60 -5.29 -3.03
CA ASP A 151 16.43 -4.73 -1.96
C ASP A 151 16.50 -5.65 -0.73
N ALA A 152 17.36 -6.66 -0.78
CA ALA A 152 17.52 -7.61 0.32
C ALA A 152 18.00 -6.94 1.62
N GLN A 153 18.75 -5.83 1.54
CA GLN A 153 19.18 -5.09 2.73
C GLN A 153 18.00 -4.45 3.44
N HIS A 154 17.05 -3.88 2.69
CA HIS A 154 15.84 -3.36 3.27
C HIS A 154 14.92 -4.50 3.73
N TRP A 155 14.52 -5.38 2.84
CA TRP A 155 13.46 -6.37 3.10
C TRP A 155 13.90 -7.53 3.99
N GLY A 156 15.21 -7.78 4.13
CA GLY A 156 15.77 -8.95 4.79
C GLY A 156 15.90 -10.17 3.88
N GLU A 157 15.27 -10.13 2.71
CA GLU A 157 15.37 -11.11 1.63
C GLU A 157 15.11 -10.42 0.28
N ASP A 158 15.49 -11.06 -0.83
CA ASP A 158 15.09 -10.60 -2.16
C ASP A 158 13.64 -11.06 -2.44
N LEU A 159 12.69 -10.14 -2.37
CA LEU A 159 11.27 -10.44 -2.55
C LEU A 159 10.90 -10.77 -3.99
N THR A 160 11.77 -10.52 -4.98
CA THR A 160 11.53 -10.99 -6.36
C THR A 160 11.61 -12.51 -6.47
N ARG A 161 12.24 -13.17 -5.48
CA ARG A 161 12.30 -14.63 -5.39
C ARG A 161 10.99 -15.25 -4.91
N GLN A 162 10.04 -14.44 -4.42
CA GLN A 162 8.70 -14.89 -4.01
C GLN A 162 7.78 -14.97 -5.25
N PRO A 163 7.39 -16.18 -5.70
CA PRO A 163 6.68 -16.33 -6.97
C PRO A 163 5.38 -15.54 -7.05
N GLY A 164 5.20 -14.79 -8.14
CA GLY A 164 3.99 -14.03 -8.42
C GLY A 164 3.81 -12.74 -7.61
N LEU A 165 4.68 -12.43 -6.63
CA LEU A 165 4.58 -11.20 -5.85
C LEU A 165 4.79 -9.97 -6.73
N ALA A 166 5.92 -9.93 -7.44
CA ALA A 166 6.27 -8.82 -8.34
C ALA A 166 5.20 -8.59 -9.41
N GLU A 167 4.67 -9.66 -10.00
CA GLU A 167 3.59 -9.58 -11.00
C GLU A 167 2.30 -9.01 -10.39
N THR A 168 1.92 -9.46 -9.19
CA THR A 168 0.71 -8.98 -8.50
C THR A 168 0.81 -7.50 -8.17
N VAL A 169 1.94 -7.07 -7.61
CA VAL A 169 2.20 -5.65 -7.30
C VAL A 169 2.24 -4.81 -8.59
N THR A 170 2.88 -5.30 -9.64
CA THR A 170 2.93 -4.63 -10.95
C THR A 170 1.54 -4.43 -11.53
N ARG A 171 0.66 -5.43 -11.45
CA ARG A 171 -0.71 -5.33 -11.95
C ARG A 171 -1.51 -4.26 -11.20
N HIS A 172 -1.36 -4.17 -9.88
CA HIS A 172 -1.98 -3.10 -9.10
C HIS A 172 -1.38 -1.73 -9.46
N LEU A 173 -0.06 -1.64 -9.62
CA LEU A 173 0.61 -0.40 -9.97
C LEU A 173 0.15 0.10 -11.35
N GLN A 174 0.09 -0.78 -12.35
CA GLN A 174 -0.46 -0.49 -13.67
C GLN A 174 -1.90 0.04 -13.59
N ASN A 175 -2.77 -0.60 -12.80
CA ASN A 175 -4.14 -0.14 -12.64
C ASN A 175 -4.18 1.28 -12.03
N ILE A 176 -3.37 1.52 -10.99
CA ILE A 176 -3.28 2.83 -10.34
C ILE A 176 -2.72 3.90 -11.29
N THR A 177 -1.71 3.59 -12.10
CA THR A 177 -1.10 4.56 -13.01
C THR A 177 -2.00 4.90 -14.19
N VAL A 178 -2.76 3.94 -14.71
CA VAL A 178 -3.65 4.14 -15.86
C VAL A 178 -4.97 4.80 -15.45
N HIS A 179 -5.60 4.33 -14.36
CA HIS A 179 -6.96 4.73 -14.01
C HIS A 179 -7.04 5.67 -12.79
N GLY A 180 -5.93 5.85 -12.07
CA GLY A 180 -5.92 6.51 -10.78
C GLY A 180 -6.37 5.59 -9.64
N VAL A 181 -5.95 5.91 -8.41
CA VAL A 181 -6.14 5.02 -7.26
C VAL A 181 -7.62 4.80 -6.90
N ARG A 182 -8.49 5.78 -7.14
CA ARG A 182 -9.93 5.69 -6.82
C ARG A 182 -10.62 4.64 -7.68
N GLU A 183 -10.40 4.70 -8.99
CA GLU A 183 -10.97 3.73 -9.92
C GLU A 183 -10.33 2.35 -9.73
N ALA A 184 -9.01 2.29 -9.56
CA ALA A 184 -8.32 1.04 -9.28
C ALA A 184 -8.86 0.35 -8.01
N LEU A 185 -9.18 1.12 -6.96
CA LEU A 185 -9.79 0.61 -5.74
C LEU A 185 -11.25 0.14 -5.94
N SER A 186 -12.03 0.85 -6.76
CA SER A 186 -13.38 0.43 -7.14
C SER A 186 -13.36 -0.93 -7.83
N GLN A 187 -12.44 -1.11 -8.78
CA GLN A 187 -12.27 -2.37 -9.51
C GLN A 187 -11.83 -3.52 -8.60
N LEU A 188 -10.97 -3.25 -7.60
CA LEU A 188 -10.58 -4.21 -6.57
C LEU A 188 -11.82 -4.81 -5.89
N ARG A 189 -12.67 -3.95 -5.35
CA ARG A 189 -13.91 -4.34 -4.64
C ARG A 189 -14.88 -5.12 -5.54
N SER A 190 -14.96 -4.78 -6.83
CA SER A 190 -15.83 -5.48 -7.78
C SER A 190 -15.38 -6.91 -8.11
N ARG A 191 -14.11 -7.24 -7.85
CA ARG A 191 -13.55 -8.58 -8.02
C ARG A 191 -13.77 -9.43 -6.79
N ASP A 192 -13.67 -8.85 -5.60
CA ASP A 192 -13.97 -9.54 -4.33
C ASP A 192 -15.46 -9.91 -4.25
N ALA A 193 -16.36 -9.01 -4.66
CA ALA A 193 -17.79 -9.27 -4.73
C ALA A 193 -18.20 -10.37 -5.74
N ARG A 194 -17.29 -10.80 -6.63
CA ARG A 194 -17.50 -11.90 -7.58
C ARG A 194 -16.84 -13.21 -7.14
N ARG A 195 -16.03 -13.19 -6.08
CA ARG A 195 -15.37 -14.37 -5.49
C ARG A 195 -16.12 -14.93 -4.28
N ASN A 196 -16.98 -14.13 -3.64
CA ASN A 196 -17.95 -14.54 -2.62
C ASN A 196 -19.32 -14.84 -3.24
#